data_AF-A0A951AWT8-F1
#
_entry.id   AF-A0A951AWT8-F1
#
_cell.length_a   1.000
_cell.length_b   1.000
_cell.length_c   1.000
_cell.angle_alpha   90.00
_cell.angle_beta   90.00
_cell.angle_gamma   90.00
#
_symmetry.space_group_name_H-M   'P 1'
#
loop_
_entity.id
_entity.type
_entity.pdbx_description
1 polymer ?
#
loop_
_entity_poly.entity_id
_entity_poly.type
_entity_poly.pdbx_seq_one_letter_code
_entity_poly.pdbx_strand_id
1 'polypeptide(L)'
;MSRGGEQAGPACLDDLDAFRGTFYDCLTLRADALFELTDAVLCVEGPVSTLVGLTLTAEHRRGHGALYDGLDSGRIQVERLRRSVVSLPVPRDGHGRITLAVDVSPWLRPDAATSPDRSFCHVYGRGKGQAQMIPGWPYSFVAALEPGRTSWTTLLDAVRLGPGDDATTVTATQLREVIHRLRQAGQHKPGDADILIVFDAGYDVTRLAFLLADLPVEVLGRLRSDRVFCFPPPPRAPSAAGRPWPRVRAGRQCDPAAAQRDHRHRYQPLRHRPGTRMEPAAPSADSPRSVDLTPGPAAPHRGQRHPAPRRPAAR
;
A
#
# COMPACT_ATOMS: atom_id res chain seq x y z
N MET A 1 -18.92 23.99 8.37
CA MET A 1 -17.83 24.92 8.68
C MET A 1 -16.84 24.84 7.54
N SER A 2 -16.81 25.86 6.68
CA SER A 2 -15.83 25.98 5.60
C SER A 2 -14.43 26.03 6.21
N ARG A 3 -13.54 25.13 5.80
CA ARG A 3 -12.11 25.31 6.06
C ARG A 3 -11.62 26.34 5.05
N GLY A 4 -11.27 27.53 5.54
CA GLY A 4 -10.47 28.48 4.78
C GLY A 4 -9.14 27.81 4.42
N GLY A 5 -8.68 28.08 3.19
CA GLY A 5 -7.36 27.65 2.75
C GLY A 5 -6.31 28.20 3.71
N GLU A 6 -5.67 27.29 4.44
CA GLU A 6 -4.50 27.58 5.24
C GLU A 6 -3.38 27.91 4.24
N GLN A 7 -3.08 29.19 4.06
CA GLN A 7 -1.95 29.63 3.25
C GLN A 7 -0.69 29.03 3.89
N ALA A 8 0.00 28.17 3.14
CA ALA A 8 1.29 27.63 3.57
C ALA A 8 2.23 28.80 3.92
N GLY A 9 2.73 28.82 5.15
CA GLY A 9 3.71 29.81 5.58
C GLY A 9 5.03 29.71 4.80
N PRO A 10 5.86 30.76 4.80
CA PRO A 10 7.10 30.81 4.01
C PRO A 10 8.04 29.62 4.27
N ALA A 11 8.14 29.13 5.51
CA ALA A 11 8.95 27.97 5.86
C ALA A 11 8.48 26.66 5.17
N CYS A 12 7.18 26.50 4.94
CA CYS A 12 6.64 25.32 4.24
C CYS A 12 7.00 25.33 2.75
N LEU A 13 7.11 26.53 2.16
CA LEU A 13 7.55 26.69 0.77
C LEU A 13 9.05 26.41 0.63
N ASP A 14 9.87 26.83 1.59
CA ASP A 14 11.31 26.55 1.62
C ASP A 14 11.59 25.04 1.74
N ASP A 15 10.85 24.33 2.62
CA ASP A 15 10.95 22.88 2.79
C ASP A 15 10.56 22.14 1.49
N LEU A 16 9.50 22.61 0.82
CA LEU A 16 9.06 22.05 -0.45
C LEU A 16 10.10 22.28 -1.56
N ASP A 17 10.68 23.48 -1.65
CA ASP A 17 11.72 23.79 -2.63
C ASP A 17 12.96 22.93 -2.42
N ALA A 18 13.40 22.77 -1.17
CA ALA A 18 14.51 21.89 -0.82
C ALA A 18 14.23 20.42 -1.18
N PHE A 19 13.01 19.94 -0.92
CA PHE A 19 12.60 18.59 -1.30
C PHE A 19 12.58 18.42 -2.82
N ARG A 20 12.06 19.41 -3.56
CA ARG A 20 12.03 19.40 -5.04
C ARG A 20 13.44 19.36 -5.62
N GLY A 21 14.38 20.13 -5.08
CA GLY A 21 15.79 20.06 -5.45
C GLY A 21 16.37 18.66 -5.21
N THR A 22 16.09 18.06 -4.05
CA THR A 22 16.52 16.70 -3.72
C THR A 22 15.90 15.64 -4.64
N PHE A 23 14.63 15.81 -5.02
CA PHE A 23 13.95 14.93 -5.97
C PHE A 23 14.57 15.04 -7.37
N TYR A 24 14.81 16.26 -7.87
CA TYR A 24 15.46 16.48 -9.16
C TYR A 24 16.83 15.80 -9.24
N ASP A 25 17.59 15.90 -8.15
CA ASP A 25 18.89 15.25 -7.95
C ASP A 25 18.85 13.71 -7.98
N CYS A 26 17.67 13.10 -7.76
CA CYS A 26 17.49 11.66 -7.91
C CYS A 26 17.31 11.24 -9.37
N LEU A 27 16.99 12.17 -10.27
CA LEU A 27 16.75 11.89 -11.68
C LEU A 27 18.07 11.97 -12.44
N THR A 28 18.65 10.83 -12.81
CA THR A 28 20.01 10.76 -13.37
C THR A 28 20.06 10.81 -14.88
N LEU A 29 18.94 10.57 -15.57
CA LEU A 29 18.84 10.67 -17.01
C LEU A 29 17.46 11.20 -17.39
N ARG A 30 17.42 12.14 -18.36
CA ARG A 30 16.21 12.90 -18.74
C ARG A 30 15.52 13.60 -17.55
N ALA A 31 16.32 14.09 -16.60
CA ALA A 31 15.88 14.65 -15.32
C ALA A 31 14.76 15.69 -15.48
N ASP A 32 15.07 16.72 -16.24
CA ASP A 32 14.20 17.73 -16.79
C ASP A 32 12.80 17.24 -17.24
N ALA A 33 12.75 16.22 -18.11
CA ALA A 33 11.47 15.70 -18.63
C ALA A 33 10.70 14.92 -17.55
N LEU A 34 11.40 14.13 -16.73
CA LEU A 34 10.79 13.37 -15.63
C LEU A 34 10.27 14.29 -14.52
N PHE A 35 10.99 15.36 -14.23
CA PHE A 35 10.64 16.34 -13.21
C PHE A 35 9.40 17.13 -13.63
N GLU A 36 9.41 17.69 -14.83
CA GLU A 36 8.24 18.40 -15.38
C GLU A 36 7.02 17.50 -15.52
N LEU A 37 7.21 16.23 -15.89
CA LEU A 37 6.13 15.24 -15.90
C LEU A 37 5.56 15.00 -14.49
N THR A 38 6.42 14.92 -13.48
CA THR A 38 5.98 14.74 -12.09
C THR A 38 5.17 15.95 -11.62
N ASP A 39 5.65 17.16 -11.89
CA ASP A 39 4.93 18.39 -11.56
C ASP A 39 3.58 18.46 -12.28
N ALA A 40 3.56 18.15 -13.58
CA ALA A 40 2.33 18.10 -14.36
C ALA A 40 1.29 17.15 -13.75
N VAL A 41 1.70 15.96 -13.28
CA VAL A 41 0.81 15.00 -12.62
C VAL A 41 0.27 15.54 -11.29
N LEU A 42 1.09 16.29 -10.54
CA LEU A 42 0.71 16.83 -9.24
C LEU A 42 -0.17 18.09 -9.35
N CYS A 43 0.00 18.88 -10.42
CA CYS A 43 -0.67 20.17 -10.62
C CYS A 43 -1.93 20.08 -11.51
N VAL A 44 -2.08 19.02 -12.31
CA VAL A 44 -3.28 18.85 -13.14
C VAL A 44 -4.53 18.68 -12.27
N GLU A 45 -5.60 19.38 -12.65
CA GLU A 45 -6.88 19.25 -11.97
C GLU A 45 -7.56 17.92 -12.29
N GLY A 46 -7.95 17.21 -11.22
CA GLY A 46 -8.73 15.98 -11.35
C GLY A 46 -7.90 14.78 -11.85
N PRO A 47 -8.58 13.70 -12.29
CA PRO A 47 -7.91 12.48 -12.69
C PRO A 47 -7.20 12.62 -14.03
N VAL A 48 -5.96 12.13 -14.11
CA VAL A 48 -5.21 12.00 -15.37
C VAL A 48 -5.88 10.97 -16.26
N SER A 49 -6.54 11.42 -17.32
CA SER A 49 -7.24 10.57 -18.29
C SER A 49 -6.40 10.23 -19.53
N THR A 50 -5.41 11.07 -19.85
CA THR A 50 -4.50 10.89 -20.98
C THR A 50 -3.09 11.29 -20.58
N LEU A 51 -2.13 10.42 -20.87
CA LEU A 51 -0.73 10.67 -20.58
C LEU A 51 -0.19 11.85 -21.38
N VAL A 52 -0.48 11.92 -22.68
CA VAL A 52 -0.01 13.01 -23.54
C VAL A 52 -0.67 14.34 -23.19
N GLY A 53 -1.88 14.34 -22.61
CA GLY A 53 -2.55 15.57 -22.17
C GLY A 53 -1.77 16.33 -21.08
N LEU A 54 -0.89 15.65 -20.33
CA LEU A 54 -0.02 16.30 -19.34
C LEU A 54 0.93 17.32 -19.98
N THR A 55 1.24 17.20 -21.27
CA THR A 55 2.10 18.17 -21.97
C THR A 55 1.41 19.51 -22.23
N LEU A 56 0.12 19.61 -21.91
CA LEU A 56 -0.66 20.85 -22.01
C LEU A 56 -0.72 21.61 -20.69
N THR A 57 -0.22 21.02 -19.60
CA THR A 57 -0.10 21.70 -18.30
C THR A 57 1.01 22.76 -18.37
N ALA A 58 0.89 23.82 -17.56
CA ALA A 58 1.87 24.91 -17.56
C ALA A 58 3.26 24.43 -17.05
N GLU A 59 3.25 23.42 -16.20
CA GLU A 59 4.39 22.79 -15.57
C GLU A 59 5.22 21.96 -16.57
N HIS A 60 4.57 21.41 -17.61
CA HIS A 60 5.26 20.62 -18.63
C HIS A 60 5.69 21.47 -19.83
N ARG A 61 6.89 22.04 -19.77
CA ARG A 61 7.40 23.00 -20.76
C ARG A 61 7.94 22.35 -22.04
N ARG A 62 8.11 21.02 -22.05
CA ARG A 62 8.62 20.26 -23.20
C ARG A 62 7.51 19.67 -24.06
N GLY A 63 7.83 19.35 -25.31
CA GLY A 63 6.88 18.70 -26.22
C GLY A 63 6.61 17.22 -25.86
N HIS A 64 5.53 16.65 -26.41
CA HIS A 64 5.12 15.27 -26.14
C HIS A 64 6.17 14.20 -26.46
N GLY A 65 7.04 14.42 -27.45
CA GLY A 65 8.15 13.50 -27.74
C GLY A 65 9.12 13.36 -26.55
N ALA A 66 9.38 14.47 -25.85
CA ALA A 66 10.24 14.48 -24.66
C ALA A 66 9.58 13.76 -23.47
N LEU A 67 8.25 13.80 -23.36
CA LEU A 67 7.51 13.04 -22.36
C LEU A 67 7.76 11.53 -22.53
N TYR A 68 7.59 11.02 -23.76
CA TYR A 68 7.77 9.59 -24.03
C TYR A 68 9.24 9.16 -23.91
N ASP A 69 10.17 9.96 -24.43
CA ASP A 69 11.62 9.74 -24.27
C ASP A 69 12.04 9.78 -22.79
N GLY A 70 11.42 10.64 -21.98
CA GLY A 70 11.60 10.66 -20.52
C GLY A 70 11.16 9.37 -19.84
N LEU A 71 9.98 8.85 -20.18
CA LEU A 71 9.47 7.60 -19.59
C LEU A 71 10.24 6.35 -20.04
N ASP A 72 10.66 6.30 -21.30
CA ASP A 72 11.36 5.15 -21.88
C ASP A 72 12.84 5.11 -21.49
N SER A 73 13.51 6.26 -21.61
CA SER A 73 14.97 6.36 -21.46
C SER A 73 15.41 7.12 -20.21
N GLY A 74 14.50 7.67 -19.42
CA GLY A 74 14.82 8.31 -18.15
C GLY A 74 15.31 7.34 -17.08
N ARG A 75 16.03 7.85 -16.09
CA ARG A 75 16.59 7.04 -14.99
C ARG A 75 16.41 7.75 -13.67
N ILE A 76 16.07 6.98 -12.63
CA ILE A 76 15.84 7.45 -11.27
C ILE A 76 16.70 6.63 -10.32
N GLN A 77 17.46 7.29 -9.45
CA GLN A 77 18.10 6.66 -8.30
C GLN A 77 17.07 6.39 -7.20
N VAL A 78 16.32 5.29 -7.35
CA VAL A 78 15.22 4.93 -6.44
C VAL A 78 15.67 4.85 -4.98
N GLU A 79 16.85 4.31 -4.69
CA GLU A 79 17.37 4.27 -3.31
C GLU A 79 17.69 5.65 -2.73
N ARG A 80 18.13 6.60 -3.57
CA ARG A 80 18.32 8.00 -3.13
C ARG A 80 16.96 8.64 -2.86
N LEU A 81 15.97 8.40 -3.72
CA LEU A 81 14.61 8.90 -3.54
C LEU A 81 13.98 8.36 -2.25
N ARG A 82 14.07 7.05 -2.00
CA ARG A 82 13.58 6.39 -0.76
C ARG A 82 14.18 7.01 0.50
N ARG A 83 15.50 7.27 0.51
CA ARG A 83 16.16 7.95 1.63
C ARG A 83 15.67 9.38 1.82
N SER A 84 15.43 10.10 0.71
CA SER A 84 14.94 11.48 0.73
C SER A 84 13.54 11.56 1.33
N VAL A 85 12.64 10.65 0.94
CA VAL A 85 11.28 10.57 1.49
C VAL A 85 11.28 10.26 2.99
N VAL A 86 12.12 9.32 3.44
CA VAL A 86 12.22 8.95 4.86
C VAL A 86 12.86 10.06 5.72
N SER A 87 13.55 11.01 5.11
CA SER A 87 14.15 12.16 5.80
C SER A 87 13.12 13.27 6.10
N LEU A 88 11.95 13.22 5.48
CA LEU A 88 10.84 14.13 5.79
C LEU A 88 10.21 13.78 7.16
N PRO A 89 9.44 14.70 7.77
CA PRO A 89 8.70 14.41 9.00
C PRO A 89 7.82 13.16 8.87
N VAL A 90 8.08 12.15 9.71
CA VAL A 90 7.30 10.91 9.76
C VAL A 90 6.22 11.02 10.84
N PRO A 91 4.95 10.68 10.54
CA PRO A 91 3.88 10.70 11.53
C PRO A 91 4.16 9.81 12.74
N ARG A 92 3.74 10.26 13.92
CA ARG A 92 3.90 9.59 15.21
C ARG A 92 2.65 9.72 16.04
N ASP A 93 2.38 8.74 16.89
CA ASP A 93 1.29 8.83 17.86
C ASP A 93 1.61 9.78 19.03
N GLY A 94 0.66 9.94 19.95
CA GLY A 94 0.82 10.80 21.14
C GLY A 94 1.91 10.35 22.12
N HIS A 95 2.48 9.17 21.93
CA HIS A 95 3.62 8.65 22.69
C HIS A 95 4.94 8.70 21.89
N GLY A 96 4.93 9.31 20.69
CA GLY A 96 6.11 9.44 19.83
C GLY A 96 6.42 8.20 18.98
N ARG A 97 5.53 7.18 19.00
CA ARG A 97 5.73 5.90 18.32
C ARG A 97 5.37 6.01 16.84
N ILE A 98 6.18 5.41 15.98
CA ILE A 98 5.90 5.26 14.54
C ILE A 98 5.03 4.03 14.33
N THR A 99 3.95 4.16 13.56
CA THR A 99 3.11 3.05 13.10
C THR A 99 3.20 2.91 11.59
N LEU A 100 3.57 1.74 11.10
CA LEU A 100 3.64 1.39 9.69
C LEU A 100 2.50 0.45 9.32
N ALA A 101 1.87 0.67 8.17
CA ALA A 101 0.98 -0.30 7.52
C ALA A 101 1.66 -0.87 6.29
N VAL A 102 1.39 -2.15 6.03
CA VAL A 102 1.82 -2.83 4.81
C VAL A 102 0.60 -3.39 4.08
N ASP A 103 0.47 -3.04 2.80
CA ASP A 103 -0.61 -3.57 1.97
C ASP A 103 -0.16 -3.75 0.53
N VAL A 104 -0.80 -4.70 -0.18
CA VAL A 104 -0.57 -4.93 -1.61
C VAL A 104 -1.70 -4.33 -2.42
N SER A 105 -1.37 -3.31 -3.21
CA SER A 105 -2.31 -2.73 -4.16
C SER A 105 -2.07 -3.23 -5.59
N PRO A 106 -3.13 -3.63 -6.31
CA PRO A 106 -2.99 -4.16 -7.66
C PRO A 106 -2.90 -3.03 -8.70
N TRP A 107 -1.85 -3.05 -9.51
CA TRP A 107 -1.72 -2.18 -10.68
C TRP A 107 -2.22 -2.90 -11.92
N LEU A 108 -3.52 -2.74 -12.20
CA LEU A 108 -4.20 -3.51 -13.24
C LEU A 108 -3.78 -3.08 -14.65
N ARG A 109 -3.56 -4.08 -15.52
CA ARG A 109 -3.20 -3.91 -16.93
C ARG A 109 -3.79 -5.04 -17.76
N PRO A 110 -5.13 -5.17 -17.87
CA PRO A 110 -5.75 -6.25 -18.64
C PRO A 110 -5.30 -6.24 -20.11
N ASP A 111 -5.25 -5.07 -20.74
CA ASP A 111 -5.00 -4.92 -22.18
C ASP A 111 -3.51 -4.88 -22.58
N ALA A 112 -2.60 -4.89 -21.61
CA ALA A 112 -1.16 -4.77 -21.88
C ALA A 112 -0.51 -6.14 -22.16
N ALA A 113 -1.05 -6.92 -23.11
CA ALA A 113 -0.70 -8.32 -23.36
C ALA A 113 0.82 -8.61 -23.38
N THR A 114 1.59 -7.70 -23.99
CA THR A 114 3.03 -7.81 -24.20
C THR A 114 3.89 -7.35 -23.02
N SER A 115 3.26 -6.76 -21.99
CA SER A 115 3.97 -6.31 -20.80
C SER A 115 4.49 -7.50 -19.98
N PRO A 116 5.80 -7.57 -19.72
CA PRO A 116 6.41 -8.72 -19.07
C PRO A 116 6.01 -8.83 -17.60
N ASP A 117 6.13 -10.04 -17.06
CA ASP A 117 6.05 -10.32 -15.63
C ASP A 117 4.76 -9.80 -14.95
N ARG A 118 3.66 -9.74 -15.70
CA ARG A 118 2.33 -9.54 -15.11
C ARG A 118 1.90 -10.80 -14.37
N SER A 119 1.16 -10.64 -13.29
CA SER A 119 0.55 -11.70 -12.50
C SER A 119 -0.94 -11.48 -12.40
N PHE A 120 -1.68 -12.53 -12.04
CA PHE A 120 -3.08 -12.35 -11.68
C PHE A 120 -3.19 -11.60 -10.35
N CYS A 121 -3.78 -10.41 -10.42
CA CYS A 121 -4.09 -9.61 -9.25
C CYS A 121 -5.50 -9.97 -8.77
N HIS A 122 -5.62 -10.26 -7.48
CA HIS A 122 -6.92 -10.49 -6.86
C HIS A 122 -7.62 -9.15 -6.62
N VAL A 123 -8.79 -8.95 -7.21
CA VAL A 123 -9.62 -7.77 -7.00
C VAL A 123 -11.02 -8.17 -6.55
N TYR A 124 -11.63 -7.33 -5.72
CA TYR A 124 -13.02 -7.50 -5.31
C TYR A 124 -13.90 -6.67 -6.24
N GLY A 125 -14.74 -7.33 -7.05
CA GLY A 125 -15.78 -6.66 -7.82
C GLY A 125 -16.85 -6.05 -6.91
N ARG A 126 -17.71 -5.19 -7.48
CA ARG A 126 -18.88 -4.69 -6.75
C ARG A 126 -19.87 -5.84 -6.52
N GLY A 127 -19.96 -6.33 -5.28
CA GLY A 127 -20.90 -7.38 -4.87
C GLY A 127 -20.23 -8.49 -4.05
N LYS A 128 -21.01 -9.21 -3.23
CA LYS A 128 -20.49 -10.35 -2.46
C LYS A 128 -20.11 -11.50 -3.40
N GLY A 129 -18.96 -12.12 -3.17
CA GLY A 129 -18.51 -13.31 -3.90
C GLY A 129 -17.90 -13.07 -5.29
N GLN A 130 -17.66 -11.81 -5.68
CA GLN A 130 -17.11 -11.45 -7.00
C GLN A 130 -15.59 -11.22 -6.93
N ALA A 131 -14.85 -12.19 -6.39
CA ALA A 131 -13.40 -12.19 -6.50
C ALA A 131 -13.02 -12.41 -7.97
N GLN A 132 -12.32 -11.45 -8.57
CA GLN A 132 -11.83 -11.54 -9.95
C GLN A 132 -10.31 -11.58 -9.94
N MET A 133 -9.75 -12.27 -10.93
CA MET A 133 -8.32 -12.35 -11.18
C MET A 133 -8.03 -11.56 -12.45
N ILE A 134 -7.53 -10.34 -12.29
CA ILE A 134 -7.27 -9.44 -13.42
C ILE A 134 -5.74 -9.34 -13.63
N PRO A 135 -5.23 -9.52 -14.86
CA PRO A 135 -3.82 -9.32 -15.16
C PRO A 135 -3.31 -7.93 -14.77
N GLY A 136 -2.18 -7.87 -14.09
CA GLY A 136 -1.55 -6.63 -13.66
C GLY A 136 -0.25 -6.86 -12.90
N TRP A 137 0.19 -5.86 -12.16
CA TRP A 137 1.35 -5.95 -11.27
C TRP A 137 0.94 -5.67 -9.83
N PRO A 138 1.12 -6.61 -8.91
CA PRO A 138 0.98 -6.34 -7.48
C PRO A 138 2.13 -5.48 -6.96
N TYR A 139 1.82 -4.40 -6.24
CA TYR A 139 2.80 -3.57 -5.54
C TYR A 139 2.56 -3.60 -4.04
N SER A 140 3.58 -3.98 -3.29
CA SER A 140 3.64 -3.91 -1.83
C SER A 140 4.05 -2.50 -1.39
N PHE A 141 3.20 -1.83 -0.64
CA PHE A 141 3.42 -0.49 -0.11
C PHE A 141 3.68 -0.54 1.39
N VAL A 142 4.62 0.28 1.86
CA VAL A 142 4.83 0.55 3.28
C VAL A 142 4.53 2.02 3.53
N ALA A 143 3.57 2.29 4.42
CA ALA A 143 3.12 3.65 4.73
C ALA A 143 3.22 3.91 6.24
N ALA A 144 3.73 5.08 6.64
CA ALA A 144 3.57 5.56 8.01
C ALA A 144 2.17 6.16 8.19
N LEU A 145 1.49 5.76 9.26
CA LEU A 145 0.11 6.15 9.55
C LEU A 145 0.06 7.38 10.44
N GLU A 146 -0.77 8.37 10.08
CA GLU A 146 -1.12 9.43 11.02
C GLU A 146 -2.01 8.90 12.16
N PRO A 147 -1.81 9.38 13.40
CA PRO A 147 -2.69 9.03 14.49
C PRO A 147 -4.09 9.66 14.33
N GLY A 148 -5.10 8.96 14.85
CA GLY A 148 -6.46 9.47 14.92
C GLY A 148 -7.36 9.02 13.77
N ARG A 149 -8.46 9.74 13.56
CA ARG A 149 -9.51 9.38 12.58
C ARG A 149 -9.26 10.05 11.24
N THR A 150 -8.12 9.72 10.64
CA THR A 150 -7.63 10.27 9.38
C THR A 150 -7.24 9.14 8.43
N SER A 151 -7.30 9.41 7.12
CA SER A 151 -6.82 8.52 6.07
C SER A 151 -5.48 8.97 5.48
N TRP A 152 -4.91 10.04 6.03
CA TRP A 152 -3.61 10.54 5.62
C TRP A 152 -2.51 9.59 6.08
N THR A 153 -1.60 9.31 5.15
CA THR A 153 -0.47 8.41 5.36
C THR A 153 0.72 8.94 4.56
N THR A 154 1.92 8.65 5.05
CA THR A 154 3.16 8.96 4.34
C THR A 154 3.69 7.67 3.73
N LEU A 155 3.66 7.55 2.39
CA LEU A 155 4.24 6.41 1.70
C LEU A 155 5.77 6.45 1.83
N LEU A 156 6.35 5.41 2.42
CA LEU A 156 7.80 5.31 2.64
C LEU A 156 8.47 4.42 1.59
N ASP A 157 7.75 3.41 1.09
CA ASP A 157 8.30 2.50 0.09
C ASP A 157 7.21 1.81 -0.73
N ALA A 158 7.58 1.44 -1.95
CA ALA A 158 6.80 0.62 -2.87
C ALA A 158 7.72 -0.40 -3.56
N VAL A 159 7.34 -1.67 -3.53
CA VAL A 159 8.07 -2.78 -4.15
C VAL A 159 7.12 -3.60 -5.00
N ARG A 160 7.50 -3.85 -6.25
CA ARG A 160 6.75 -4.74 -7.14
C ARG A 160 6.97 -6.19 -6.70
N LEU A 161 5.88 -6.96 -6.56
CA LEU A 161 5.98 -8.40 -6.36
C LEU A 161 6.01 -9.09 -7.72
N GLY A 162 7.09 -9.81 -7.98
CA GLY A 162 7.31 -10.57 -9.21
C GLY A 162 6.55 -11.91 -9.23
N PRO A 163 6.33 -12.49 -10.42
CA PRO A 163 5.77 -13.83 -10.53
C PRO A 163 6.66 -14.86 -9.83
N GLY A 164 6.08 -15.60 -8.87
CA GLY A 164 6.81 -16.63 -8.12
C GLY A 164 7.59 -16.12 -6.91
N ASP A 165 7.59 -14.81 -6.64
CA ASP A 165 8.13 -14.27 -5.40
C ASP A 165 7.39 -14.83 -4.20
N ASP A 166 8.14 -15.13 -3.15
CA ASP A 166 7.56 -15.36 -1.84
C ASP A 166 7.24 -14.03 -1.18
N ALA A 167 5.98 -13.60 -1.29
CA ALA A 167 5.49 -12.33 -0.78
C ALA A 167 5.91 -12.07 0.67
N THR A 168 5.93 -13.09 1.54
CA THR A 168 6.37 -12.90 2.94
C THR A 168 7.86 -12.56 3.04
N THR A 169 8.70 -13.20 2.22
CA THR A 169 10.13 -12.89 2.17
C THR A 169 10.37 -11.49 1.61
N VAL A 170 9.67 -11.12 0.53
CA VAL A 170 9.79 -9.77 -0.06
C VAL A 170 9.34 -8.70 0.95
N THR A 171 8.20 -8.88 1.62
CA THR A 171 7.73 -7.95 2.66
C THR A 171 8.71 -7.85 3.83
N ALA A 172 9.29 -8.97 4.28
CA ALA A 172 10.30 -8.93 5.35
C ALA A 172 11.55 -8.12 4.92
N THR A 173 12.06 -8.36 3.70
CA THR A 173 13.19 -7.59 3.16
C THR A 173 12.84 -6.10 3.03
N GLN A 174 11.68 -5.78 2.46
CA GLN A 174 11.20 -4.40 2.32
C GLN A 174 11.13 -3.67 3.67
N LEU A 175 10.55 -4.32 4.69
CA LEU A 175 10.46 -3.75 6.03
C LEU A 175 11.84 -3.54 6.67
N ARG A 176 12.75 -4.52 6.53
CA ARG A 176 14.13 -4.38 7.01
C ARG A 176 14.80 -3.15 6.40
N GLU A 177 14.65 -2.94 5.10
CA GLU A 177 15.21 -1.78 4.42
C GLU A 177 14.57 -0.47 4.88
N VAL A 178 13.24 -0.41 5.02
CA VAL A 178 12.53 0.78 5.53
C VAL A 178 12.98 1.13 6.94
N ILE A 179 13.04 0.13 7.85
CA ILE A 179 13.46 0.33 9.24
C ILE A 179 14.93 0.78 9.29
N HIS A 180 15.79 0.20 8.45
CA HIS A 180 17.17 0.63 8.34
C HIS A 180 17.27 2.10 7.90
N ARG A 181 16.52 2.50 6.87
CA ARG A 181 16.47 3.90 6.39
C ARG A 181 15.93 4.85 7.48
N LEU A 182 14.87 4.47 8.20
CA LEU A 182 14.33 5.25 9.31
C LEU A 182 15.38 5.48 10.41
N ARG A 183 16.14 4.45 10.77
CA ARG A 183 17.22 4.56 11.76
C ARG A 183 18.37 5.42 11.25
N GLN A 184 18.78 5.26 9.99
CA GLN A 184 19.83 6.08 9.38
C GLN A 184 19.44 7.57 9.30
N ALA A 185 18.17 7.87 9.03
CA ALA A 185 17.63 9.22 9.03
C ALA A 185 17.42 9.78 10.46
N GLY A 186 17.73 9.01 11.51
CA GLY A 186 17.54 9.43 12.90
C GLY A 186 16.08 9.49 13.35
N GLN A 187 15.15 8.94 12.56
CA GLN A 187 13.72 8.88 12.88
C GLN A 187 13.42 7.87 14.00
N HIS A 188 14.27 6.85 14.17
CA HIS A 188 14.18 5.91 15.27
C HIS A 188 15.55 5.67 15.88
N LYS A 189 15.69 5.92 17.18
CA LYS A 189 16.93 5.82 17.93
C LYS A 189 16.83 4.72 19.00
N PRO A 190 17.96 4.16 19.46
CA PRO A 190 17.95 3.28 20.62
C PRO A 190 17.30 3.99 21.82
N GLY A 191 16.31 3.35 22.45
CA GLY A 191 15.53 3.92 23.56
C GLY A 191 14.18 4.50 23.17
N ASP A 192 13.91 4.69 21.87
CA ASP A 192 12.55 4.97 21.38
C ASP A 192 11.67 3.72 21.53
N ALA A 193 10.36 3.91 21.53
CA ALA A 193 9.41 2.79 21.48
C ALA A 193 9.53 2.03 20.15
N ASP A 194 9.45 0.70 20.21
CA ASP A 194 9.49 -0.17 19.04
C ASP A 194 8.45 0.23 17.98
N ILE A 195 8.84 0.21 16.71
CA ILE A 195 7.97 0.58 15.60
C ILE A 195 6.82 -0.43 15.49
N LEU A 196 5.57 0.04 15.50
CA LEU A 196 4.42 -0.82 15.29
C LEU A 196 4.26 -1.11 13.80
N ILE A 197 4.18 -2.38 13.41
CA ILE A 197 3.88 -2.76 12.03
C ILE A 197 2.54 -3.48 11.99
N VAL A 198 1.60 -2.93 11.23
CA VAL A 198 0.23 -3.41 11.10
C VAL A 198 0.04 -4.14 9.77
N PHE A 199 -0.47 -5.37 9.85
CA PHE A 199 -0.77 -6.22 8.70
C PHE A 199 -2.24 -6.63 8.66
N ASP A 200 -2.77 -6.78 7.45
CA ASP A 200 -4.08 -7.38 7.22
C ASP A 200 -4.04 -8.92 7.37
N ALA A 201 -5.19 -9.58 7.15
CA ALA A 201 -5.29 -11.05 7.25
C ALA A 201 -4.64 -11.81 6.08
N GLY A 202 -4.16 -11.09 5.08
CA GLY A 202 -3.49 -11.62 3.91
C GLY A 202 -2.04 -12.04 4.17
N TYR A 203 -1.42 -11.59 5.26
CA TYR A 203 0.00 -11.86 5.56
C TYR A 203 0.22 -13.06 6.50
N ASP A 204 1.39 -13.71 6.40
CA ASP A 204 1.85 -14.67 7.42
C ASP A 204 2.51 -13.91 8.57
N VAL A 205 1.68 -13.38 9.47
CA VAL A 205 2.10 -12.56 10.61
C VAL A 205 3.09 -13.32 11.51
N THR A 206 2.91 -14.63 11.69
CA THR A 206 3.80 -15.46 12.51
C THR A 206 5.19 -15.57 11.88
N ARG A 207 5.26 -15.84 10.58
CA ARG A 207 6.54 -15.90 9.86
C ARG A 207 7.20 -14.53 9.79
N LEU A 208 6.44 -13.45 9.61
CA LEU A 208 6.97 -12.08 9.64
C LEU A 208 7.53 -11.71 11.01
N ALA A 209 6.82 -12.02 12.09
CA ALA A 209 7.32 -11.80 13.45
C ALA A 209 8.64 -12.54 13.70
N PHE A 210 8.77 -13.78 13.21
CA PHE A 210 10.03 -14.52 13.27
C PHE A 210 11.14 -13.86 12.41
N LEU A 211 10.82 -13.49 11.17
CA LEU A 211 11.77 -12.89 10.23
C LEU A 211 12.19 -11.46 10.60
N LEU A 212 11.52 -10.81 11.55
CA LEU A 212 11.81 -9.44 11.97
C LEU A 212 12.22 -9.36 13.46
N ALA A 213 12.41 -10.49 14.13
CA ALA A 213 12.62 -10.58 15.58
C ALA A 213 13.89 -9.88 16.10
N ASP A 214 14.86 -9.60 15.22
CA ASP A 214 16.10 -8.88 15.51
C ASP A 214 15.97 -7.35 15.34
N LEU A 215 14.81 -6.85 14.90
CA LEU A 215 14.55 -5.42 14.72
C LEU A 215 13.71 -4.85 15.87
N PRO A 216 13.81 -3.52 16.15
CA PRO A 216 13.02 -2.84 17.18
C PRO A 216 11.58 -2.62 16.69
N VAL A 217 10.82 -3.72 16.57
CA VAL A 217 9.47 -3.71 16.01
C VAL A 217 8.52 -4.57 16.81
N GLU A 218 7.27 -4.12 16.90
CA GLU A 218 6.16 -4.97 17.29
C GLU A 218 5.29 -5.24 16.07
N VAL A 219 4.90 -6.50 15.88
CA VAL A 219 4.07 -6.93 14.77
C VAL A 219 2.63 -7.12 15.26
N LEU A 220 1.72 -6.33 14.71
CA LEU A 220 0.29 -6.47 14.90
C LEU A 220 -0.35 -6.92 13.59
N GLY A 221 -1.02 -8.05 13.59
CA GLY A 221 -1.68 -8.52 12.37
C GLY A 221 -2.95 -9.29 12.67
N ARG A 222 -3.91 -9.18 11.76
CA ARG A 222 -5.12 -9.99 11.83
C ARG A 222 -4.78 -11.42 11.44
N LEU A 223 -5.06 -12.36 12.32
CA LEU A 223 -4.88 -13.78 11.99
C LEU A 223 -6.01 -14.26 11.07
N ARG A 224 -5.64 -15.01 10.03
CA ARG A 224 -6.60 -15.70 9.17
C ARG A 224 -7.27 -16.81 9.97
N SER A 225 -8.58 -16.98 9.81
CA SER A 225 -9.40 -17.87 10.66
C SER A 225 -9.12 -19.37 10.47
N ASP A 226 -8.35 -19.73 9.45
CA ASP A 226 -7.91 -21.09 9.15
C ASP A 226 -6.49 -21.39 9.67
N ARG A 227 -5.86 -20.44 10.37
CA ARG A 227 -4.63 -20.68 11.14
C ARG A 227 -4.94 -21.52 12.36
N VAL A 228 -3.94 -22.29 12.79
CA VAL A 228 -4.11 -23.21 13.89
C VAL A 228 -2.86 -23.25 14.76
N PHE A 229 -3.01 -23.23 16.09
CA PHE A 229 -1.89 -23.03 17.01
C PHE A 229 -1.55 -24.31 17.76
N CYS A 230 -0.27 -24.66 17.78
CA CYS A 230 0.22 -25.81 18.53
C CYS A 230 0.80 -25.36 19.88
N PHE A 231 0.48 -26.08 20.96
CA PHE A 231 1.26 -25.98 22.20
C PHE A 231 2.58 -26.75 22.08
N PRO A 232 3.60 -26.37 22.89
CA PRO A 232 4.81 -27.19 23.04
C PRO A 232 4.43 -28.63 23.41
N PRO A 233 5.11 -29.65 22.87
CA PRO A 233 4.89 -31.02 23.32
C PRO A 233 5.27 -31.13 24.81
N PRO A 234 4.57 -31.94 25.62
CA PRO A 234 4.96 -32.17 27.00
C PRO A 234 6.37 -32.78 27.08
N PRO A 235 7.13 -32.50 28.16
CA PRO A 235 8.46 -33.06 28.35
C PRO A 235 8.42 -34.59 28.41
N ARG A 236 9.39 -35.25 27.76
CA ARG A 236 9.44 -36.71 27.65
C ARG A 236 10.03 -37.33 28.92
N ALA A 237 9.47 -38.48 29.33
CA ALA A 237 10.10 -39.34 30.32
C ALA A 237 11.38 -40.01 29.74
N PRO A 238 12.43 -40.25 30.55
CA PRO A 238 13.76 -40.68 30.06
C PRO A 238 13.78 -42.03 29.31
N SER A 239 12.77 -42.88 29.48
CA SER A 239 12.72 -44.25 28.94
C SER A 239 11.84 -44.44 27.70
N ALA A 240 11.25 -43.39 27.15
CA ALA A 240 10.34 -43.50 26.02
C ALA A 240 11.11 -43.62 24.68
N ALA A 241 11.41 -44.86 24.25
CA ALA A 241 11.87 -45.16 22.89
C ALA A 241 10.70 -45.09 21.89
N GLY A 242 10.78 -44.19 20.91
CA GLY A 242 9.77 -44.06 19.85
C GLY A 242 9.82 -42.74 19.08
N ARG A 243 9.21 -42.74 17.89
CA ARG A 243 9.07 -41.58 16.99
C ARG A 243 8.51 -40.38 17.78
N PRO A 244 8.97 -39.13 17.53
CA PRO A 244 8.43 -37.92 18.14
C PRO A 244 6.90 -37.92 18.17
N TRP A 245 6.30 -37.68 19.34
CA TRP A 245 4.86 -37.45 19.42
C TRP A 245 4.52 -36.28 18.48
N PRO A 246 3.49 -36.38 17.63
CA PRO A 246 2.97 -35.21 16.94
C PRO A 246 2.67 -34.13 17.97
N ARG A 247 3.03 -32.86 17.70
CA ARG A 247 2.59 -31.71 18.51
C ARG A 247 1.09 -31.89 18.80
N VAL A 248 0.70 -31.83 20.09
CA VAL A 248 -0.69 -32.09 20.50
C VAL A 248 -1.59 -31.12 19.74
N ARG A 249 -2.59 -31.65 19.03
CA ARG A 249 -3.53 -30.84 18.27
C ARG A 249 -4.35 -29.97 19.23
N ALA A 250 -4.00 -28.69 19.33
CA ALA A 250 -5.01 -27.64 19.25
C ALA A 250 -5.08 -27.14 17.79
N GLY A 251 -5.08 -28.11 16.86
CA GLY A 251 -4.96 -27.94 15.41
C GLY A 251 -3.63 -27.29 14.97
N ARG A 252 -3.14 -27.62 13.77
CA ARG A 252 -1.74 -27.44 13.34
C ARG A 252 -1.26 -26.01 13.03
N GLN A 253 -0.10 -25.61 13.58
CA GLN A 253 0.96 -24.96 12.79
C GLN A 253 2.33 -25.62 13.08
N CYS A 254 2.96 -26.04 11.98
CA CYS A 254 4.35 -26.50 11.93
C CYS A 254 5.27 -25.27 11.96
N ASP A 255 6.45 -25.48 12.54
CA ASP A 255 7.63 -24.60 12.58
C ASP A 255 7.54 -23.31 11.70
N PRO A 256 7.64 -22.11 12.29
CA PRO A 256 7.62 -20.85 11.52
C PRO A 256 8.72 -20.77 10.46
N ALA A 257 9.84 -21.49 10.62
CA ALA A 257 10.88 -21.61 9.59
C ALA A 257 10.44 -22.50 8.40
N ALA A 258 9.54 -23.46 8.63
CA ALA A 258 8.99 -24.38 7.63
C ALA A 258 7.63 -23.95 7.05
N ALA A 259 7.08 -22.80 7.48
CA ALA A 259 5.81 -22.24 7.02
C ALA A 259 5.91 -21.65 5.59
N GLN A 260 6.29 -22.48 4.62
CA GLN A 260 6.41 -22.10 3.21
C GLN A 260 5.12 -22.31 2.39
N ARG A 261 4.08 -22.92 2.97
CA ARG A 261 2.98 -23.50 2.18
C ARG A 261 1.84 -22.55 1.80
N ASP A 262 1.72 -21.37 2.41
CA ASP A 262 0.46 -20.60 2.30
C ASP A 262 0.43 -19.50 1.23
N HIS A 263 1.59 -19.04 0.72
CA HIS A 263 1.65 -17.84 -0.14
C HIS A 263 2.09 -18.09 -1.58
N ARG A 264 2.53 -19.31 -1.93
CA ARG A 264 2.99 -19.66 -3.29
C ARG A 264 1.92 -19.51 -4.39
N HIS A 265 0.65 -19.27 -4.01
CA HIS A 265 -0.48 -19.31 -4.94
C HIS A 265 -1.06 -17.94 -5.30
N ARG A 266 -0.68 -16.85 -4.63
CA ARG A 266 -1.37 -15.56 -4.83
C ARG A 266 -0.93 -14.80 -6.08
N TYR A 267 0.33 -14.94 -6.50
CA TYR A 267 0.88 -14.26 -7.70
C TYR A 267 1.58 -15.25 -8.63
N GLN A 268 0.77 -16.04 -9.34
CA GLN A 268 1.29 -17.00 -10.31
C GLN A 268 1.63 -16.31 -11.65
N PRO A 269 2.63 -16.83 -12.39
CA PRO A 269 2.91 -16.37 -13.75
C PRO A 269 1.70 -16.56 -14.66
N LEU A 270 1.41 -15.55 -15.48
CA LEU A 270 0.46 -15.69 -16.58
C LEU A 270 1.03 -16.66 -17.61
N ARG A 271 0.40 -17.84 -17.77
CA ARG A 271 0.74 -18.76 -18.88
C ARG A 271 -0.08 -18.37 -20.09
N HIS A 272 0.57 -17.93 -21.16
CA HIS A 272 -0.07 -17.84 -22.47
C HIS A 272 -0.32 -19.26 -22.99
N ARG A 273 -1.59 -19.65 -23.13
CA ARG A 273 -1.96 -20.79 -23.99
C ARG A 273 -1.99 -20.29 -25.44
N PRO A 274 -1.27 -20.92 -26.38
CA PRO A 274 -1.49 -20.64 -27.80
C PRO A 274 -2.90 -21.11 -28.16
N GLY A 275 -3.76 -20.21 -28.63
CA GLY A 275 -5.04 -20.59 -29.26
C GLY A 275 -6.34 -20.21 -28.55
N THR A 276 -6.33 -19.43 -27.46
CA THR A 276 -7.58 -18.83 -26.94
C THR A 276 -7.51 -17.31 -27.02
N ARG A 277 -8.10 -16.76 -28.08
CA ARG A 277 -8.55 -15.37 -28.09
C ARG A 277 -9.66 -15.27 -27.04
N MET A 278 -9.32 -14.93 -25.80
CA MET A 278 -10.32 -14.42 -24.87
C MET A 278 -10.61 -12.99 -25.31
N GLU A 279 -11.57 -12.84 -26.21
CA GLU A 279 -12.29 -11.58 -26.27
C GLU A 279 -12.98 -11.40 -24.91
N PRO A 280 -12.88 -10.22 -24.27
CA PRO A 280 -13.88 -9.88 -23.28
C PRO A 280 -15.21 -9.90 -24.03
N ALA A 281 -16.18 -10.66 -23.53
CA ALA A 281 -17.56 -10.39 -23.93
C ALA A 281 -17.80 -8.92 -23.61
N ALA A 282 -17.91 -8.09 -24.65
CA ALA A 282 -18.38 -6.74 -24.49
C ALA A 282 -19.71 -6.83 -23.73
N PRO A 283 -19.92 -6.04 -22.66
CA PRO A 283 -21.27 -5.92 -22.13
C PRO A 283 -22.16 -5.53 -23.29
N SER A 284 -23.24 -6.29 -23.51
CA SER A 284 -24.27 -5.94 -24.48
C SER A 284 -24.62 -4.47 -24.28
N ALA A 285 -24.43 -3.67 -25.33
CA ALA A 285 -24.86 -2.29 -25.35
C ALA A 285 -26.38 -2.28 -25.27
N ASP A 286 -26.91 -2.26 -24.05
CA ASP A 286 -28.30 -1.87 -23.85
C ASP A 286 -28.40 -0.41 -24.26
N SER A 287 -29.26 -0.15 -25.24
CA SER A 287 -29.64 1.19 -25.69
C SER A 287 -29.97 2.07 -24.47
N PRO A 288 -29.58 3.36 -24.47
CA PRO A 288 -29.87 4.25 -23.35
C PRO A 288 -31.40 4.33 -23.18
N ARG A 289 -31.92 3.66 -22.14
CA ARG A 289 -33.28 3.92 -21.66
C ARG A 289 -33.25 5.30 -21.04
N SER A 290 -33.98 6.23 -21.65
CA SER A 290 -34.36 7.50 -21.05
C SER A 290 -34.95 7.24 -19.67
N VAL A 291 -34.23 7.66 -18.63
CA VAL A 291 -34.72 7.61 -17.26
C VAL A 291 -35.56 8.85 -17.06
N ASP A 292 -36.87 8.74 -17.22
CA ASP A 292 -37.82 9.73 -16.71
C ASP A 292 -37.66 9.79 -15.19
N LEU A 293 -37.10 10.89 -14.69
CA LEU A 293 -37.04 11.19 -13.27
C LEU A 293 -38.41 11.68 -12.81
N THR A 294 -39.32 10.76 -12.49
CA THR A 294 -40.48 11.11 -11.68
C THR A 294 -40.05 11.11 -10.20
N PRO A 295 -40.23 12.22 -9.44
CA PRO A 295 -39.82 12.25 -8.04
C PRO A 295 -40.74 11.37 -7.17
N GLY A 296 -40.17 10.35 -6.52
CA GLY A 296 -40.83 9.59 -5.45
C GLY A 296 -40.69 10.28 -4.08
N PRO A 297 -41.60 10.05 -3.12
CA PRO A 297 -41.70 10.83 -1.90
C PRO A 297 -40.54 10.58 -0.93
N ALA A 298 -40.10 11.65 -0.27
CA ALA A 298 -39.00 11.65 0.69
C ALA A 298 -39.31 10.81 1.95
N ALA A 299 -38.35 9.98 2.37
CA ALA A 299 -38.39 9.26 3.64
C ALA A 299 -37.99 10.17 4.83
N PRO A 300 -38.58 10.00 6.02
CA PRO A 300 -38.50 10.98 7.11
C PRO A 300 -37.16 11.00 7.85
N HIS A 301 -36.69 12.22 8.14
CA HIS A 301 -35.52 12.54 8.95
C HIS A 301 -35.62 12.00 10.39
N ARG A 302 -34.64 11.19 10.81
CA ARG A 302 -34.36 10.93 12.23
C ARG A 302 -33.47 12.04 12.77
N GLY A 303 -34.08 13.01 13.46
CA GLY A 303 -33.40 14.15 14.07
C GLY A 303 -32.47 13.76 15.23
N GLN A 304 -31.29 14.40 15.25
CA GLN A 304 -30.41 14.43 16.42
C GLN A 304 -31.10 15.20 17.56
N ARG A 305 -30.97 14.70 18.80
CA ARG A 305 -31.47 15.37 20.00
C ARG A 305 -30.55 16.53 20.37
N HIS A 306 -31.10 17.76 20.38
CA HIS A 306 -30.46 18.93 20.99
C HIS A 306 -30.47 18.84 22.53
N PRO A 307 -29.44 19.35 23.22
CA PRO A 307 -29.47 19.50 24.67
C PRO A 307 -30.38 20.66 25.10
N ALA A 308 -31.06 20.51 26.24
CA ALA A 308 -32.05 21.45 26.77
C ALA A 308 -31.45 22.81 27.18
N PRO A 309 -32.19 23.92 27.04
CA PRO A 309 -31.73 25.26 27.41
C PRO A 309 -31.72 25.49 28.93
N ARG A 310 -30.65 26.13 29.41
CA ARG A 310 -30.50 26.65 30.77
C ARG A 310 -31.50 27.80 31.02
N ARG A 311 -32.17 27.79 32.18
CA ARG A 311 -33.02 28.88 32.68
C ARG A 311 -32.20 30.16 32.93
N PRO A 312 -32.75 31.36 32.67
CA PRO A 312 -32.13 32.62 33.07
C PRO A 312 -32.31 32.88 34.57
N ALA A 313 -31.29 33.50 35.18
CA ALA A 313 -31.32 33.99 36.56
C ALA A 313 -32.15 35.27 36.66
N ALA A 314 -32.93 35.41 37.74
CA ALA A 314 -33.58 36.65 38.14
C ALA A 314 -33.15 36.97 39.58
N ARG A 315 -32.46 38.12 39.72
CA ARG A 315 -31.93 38.80 40.92
C ARG A 315 -30.85 38.09 41.73
#